data_AF-A0A1U9SZ46-F1
#
_entry.id   AF-A0A1U9SZ46-F1
#
_cell.length_a   1.000
_cell.length_b   1.000
_cell.length_c   1.000
_cell.angle_alpha   90.00
_cell.angle_beta   90.00
_cell.angle_gamma   90.00
#
_symmetry.space_group_name_H-M   'P 1'
#
loop_
_entity.id
_entity.type
_entity.pdbx_description
1 polymer ?
#
loop_
_entity_poly.entity_id
_entity_poly.type
_entity_poly.pdbx_seq_one_letter_code
_entity_poly.pdbx_strand_id
1 'polypeptide(L)'
;MDKQRGFTLIELMVVIGIIAILSAIGIPAYQNYLRKAALTDMLQTFVPYRTAVELCALEHGGLDTCDGGSNGIPSPTTTRYVSAMSVAKGVVSLTGQESLNELSVVMTPGWDNANGVTGWTRNCNIQSDSALQQACEDVFRFDDAN
;
A
#
# COMPACT_ATOMS: atom_id res chain seq x y z
N MET A 1 35.60 -10.99 -50.02
CA MET A 1 34.15 -10.71 -49.98
C MET A 1 33.54 -11.68 -48.99
N ASP A 2 33.50 -11.29 -47.72
CA ASP A 2 32.82 -12.06 -46.69
C ASP A 2 31.33 -12.11 -47.00
N LYS A 3 30.80 -13.32 -47.22
CA LYS A 3 29.36 -13.54 -47.34
C LYS A 3 28.71 -13.18 -46.02
N GLN A 4 28.08 -12.01 -45.94
CA GLN A 4 27.19 -11.66 -44.83
C GLN A 4 26.11 -12.74 -44.74
N ARG A 5 26.21 -13.61 -43.74
CA ARG A 5 25.15 -14.56 -43.39
C ARG A 5 24.05 -13.76 -42.70
N GLY A 6 22.98 -13.47 -43.44
CA GLY A 6 21.79 -12.83 -42.88
C GLY A 6 21.08 -13.76 -41.88
N PHE A 7 20.38 -13.16 -40.92
CA PHE A 7 19.52 -13.86 -39.98
C PHE A 7 18.35 -14.52 -40.72
N THR A 8 17.99 -15.75 -40.34
CA THR A 8 16.85 -16.43 -40.97
C THR A 8 15.54 -16.01 -40.34
N LEU A 9 14.47 -15.97 -41.13
CA LEU A 9 13.12 -15.64 -40.64
C LEU A 9 12.64 -16.66 -39.59
N ILE A 10 13.08 -17.92 -39.73
CA ILE A 10 12.75 -18.99 -38.78
C ILE A 10 13.45 -18.80 -37.43
N GLU A 11 14.72 -18.36 -37.39
CA GLU A 11 15.40 -18.03 -36.13
C GLU A 11 14.67 -16.90 -35.40
N LEU A 12 14.22 -15.88 -36.13
CA LEU A 12 13.47 -14.77 -35.54
C LEU A 12 12.12 -15.23 -34.98
N MET A 13 11.40 -16.11 -35.67
CA MET A 13 10.14 -16.68 -35.17
C MET A 13 10.30 -17.52 -33.90
N VAL A 14 11.36 -18.32 -33.80
CA VAL A 14 11.64 -19.10 -32.58
C VAL A 14 11.95 -18.19 -31.40
N VAL A 15 12.74 -17.13 -31.62
CA VAL A 15 13.07 -16.14 -30.58
C VAL A 15 11.81 -15.43 -30.07
N ILE A 16 10.92 -15.01 -30.97
CA ILE A 16 9.64 -14.40 -30.57
C ILE A 16 8.79 -15.38 -29.75
N GLY A 17 8.76 -16.66 -30.15
CA GLY A 17 8.06 -17.71 -29.40
C GLY A 17 8.57 -17.85 -27.96
N ILE A 18 9.89 -17.86 -27.76
CA ILE A 18 10.50 -17.94 -26.43
C ILE A 18 10.19 -16.68 -25.60
N ILE A 19 10.32 -15.48 -26.19
CA ILE A 19 10.02 -14.22 -25.51
C ILE A 19 8.54 -14.16 -25.09
N ALA A 20 7.62 -14.64 -25.93
CA ALA A 20 6.19 -14.66 -25.61
C ALA A 20 5.89 -15.52 -24.37
N ILE A 21 6.48 -16.73 -24.28
CA ILE A 21 6.30 -17.62 -23.12
C ILE A 21 6.87 -16.99 -21.85
N LEU A 22 8.09 -16.44 -21.91
CA LEU A 22 8.72 -15.80 -20.75
C LEU A 22 7.95 -14.57 -20.28
N SER A 23 7.46 -13.74 -21.21
CA SER A 23 6.73 -12.51 -20.89
C SER A 23 5.37 -12.79 -20.25
N ALA A 24 4.67 -13.85 -20.67
CA ALA A 24 3.39 -14.24 -20.11
C ALA A 24 3.46 -14.53 -18.60
N ILE A 25 4.59 -15.07 -18.12
CA ILE A 25 4.81 -15.35 -16.69
C ILE A 25 5.49 -14.16 -16.00
N GLY A 26 6.45 -13.51 -16.67
CA GLY A 26 7.27 -12.45 -16.09
C GLY A 26 6.53 -11.14 -15.83
N ILE A 27 5.66 -10.72 -16.75
CA ILE A 27 4.91 -9.45 -16.61
C ILE A 27 3.99 -9.45 -15.38
N PRO A 28 3.10 -10.45 -15.16
CA PRO A 28 2.23 -10.42 -13.99
C PRO A 28 3.02 -10.50 -12.67
N ALA A 29 4.11 -11.28 -12.62
CA ALA A 29 4.97 -11.34 -11.45
C ALA A 29 5.65 -9.99 -11.15
N TYR A 30 6.16 -9.30 -12.17
CA TYR A 30 6.78 -7.97 -12.01
C TYR A 30 5.76 -6.91 -11.58
N GLN A 31 4.55 -6.92 -12.13
CA GLN A 31 3.47 -6.04 -11.71
C GLN A 31 3.11 -6.24 -10.23
N ASN A 32 3.03 -7.50 -9.77
CA ASN A 32 2.78 -7.81 -8.35
C ASN A 32 3.90 -7.32 -7.43
N TYR A 33 5.16 -7.42 -7.87
CA TYR A 33 6.30 -6.86 -7.13
C TYR A 33 6.19 -5.33 -6.99
N LEU A 34 5.89 -4.62 -8.08
CA LEU A 34 5.70 -3.17 -8.05
C LEU A 34 4.51 -2.75 -7.17
N ARG A 35 3.41 -3.51 -7.17
CA ARG A 35 2.28 -3.29 -6.26
C ARG A 35 2.69 -3.46 -4.80
N LYS A 36 3.43 -4.51 -4.44
CA LYS A 36 3.96 -4.69 -3.08
C LYS A 36 4.91 -3.57 -2.65
N ALA A 37 5.75 -3.08 -3.58
CA ALA A 37 6.60 -1.91 -3.32
C ALA A 37 5.77 -0.64 -3.07
N ALA A 38 4.73 -0.40 -3.88
CA ALA A 38 3.82 0.73 -3.69
C ALA A 38 3.06 0.65 -2.35
N LEU A 39 2.60 -0.54 -1.95
CA LEU A 39 1.98 -0.76 -0.63
C LEU A 39 2.96 -0.47 0.52
N THR A 40 4.23 -0.81 0.33
CA THR A 40 5.27 -0.53 1.33
C THR A 40 5.50 0.98 1.45
N ASP A 41 5.50 1.73 0.35
CA ASP A 41 5.58 3.20 0.36
C ASP A 41 4.38 3.82 1.09
N MET A 42 3.17 3.32 0.82
CA MET A 42 1.97 3.73 1.54
C MET A 42 2.07 3.43 3.05
N LEU A 43 2.61 2.28 3.43
CA LEU A 43 2.88 1.94 4.83
C LEU A 43 3.89 2.91 5.47
N GLN A 44 4.99 3.25 4.77
CA GLN A 44 5.95 4.24 5.26
C GLN A 44 5.32 5.62 5.46
N THR A 45 4.35 5.97 4.61
CA THR A 45 3.58 7.21 4.75
C THR A 45 2.73 7.19 6.02
N PHE A 46 2.21 6.03 6.42
CA PHE A 46 1.39 5.87 7.64
C PHE A 46 2.19 5.93 8.95
N VAL A 47 3.43 5.42 8.98
CA VAL A 47 4.28 5.34 10.20
C VAL A 47 4.33 6.64 11.02
N PRO A 48 4.60 7.84 10.45
CA PRO A 48 4.65 9.06 11.26
C PRO A 48 3.29 9.43 11.89
N TYR A 49 2.18 9.16 11.19
CA TYR A 49 0.84 9.40 11.73
C TYR A 49 0.52 8.44 12.86
N ARG A 50 0.93 7.18 12.75
CA ARG A 50 0.79 6.21 13.85
C ARG A 50 1.41 6.75 15.14
N THR A 51 2.68 7.16 15.08
CA THR A 51 3.38 7.66 16.28
C THR A 51 2.74 8.95 16.80
N ALA A 52 2.35 9.87 15.91
CA ALA A 52 1.71 11.11 16.33
C ALA A 52 0.33 10.89 16.97
N VAL A 53 -0.47 9.95 16.44
CA VAL A 53 -1.76 9.56 17.01
C VAL A 53 -1.58 8.89 18.37
N GLU A 54 -0.61 7.97 18.51
CA GLU A 54 -0.30 7.32 19.79
C GLU A 54 0.11 8.36 20.86
N LEU A 55 0.95 9.34 20.49
CA LEU A 55 1.33 10.44 21.39
C LEU A 55 0.15 11.34 21.76
N CYS A 56 -0.66 11.75 20.77
CA CYS A 56 -1.85 12.56 21.01
C CYS A 56 -2.81 11.87 21.97
N ALA A 57 -3.05 10.57 21.78
CA ALA A 57 -3.96 9.79 22.61
C ALA A 57 -3.44 9.68 24.05
N LEU A 58 -2.15 9.47 24.24
CA LEU A 58 -1.51 9.41 25.55
C LEU A 58 -1.57 10.76 26.29
N GLU A 59 -1.37 11.87 25.60
CA GLU A 59 -1.39 13.21 26.22
C GLU A 59 -2.81 13.67 26.58
N HIS A 60 -3.79 13.35 25.72
CA HIS A 60 -5.17 13.83 25.87
C HIS A 60 -6.12 12.80 26.51
N GLY A 61 -5.63 11.60 26.79
CA GLY A 61 -6.41 10.53 27.42
C GLY A 61 -7.50 9.93 26.52
N GLY A 62 -7.36 10.05 25.20
CA GLY A 62 -8.34 9.56 24.24
C GLY A 62 -8.07 9.99 22.80
N LEU A 63 -8.82 9.42 21.86
CA LEU A 63 -8.64 9.63 20.43
C LEU A 63 -9.47 10.79 19.84
N ASP A 64 -10.47 11.30 20.57
CA ASP A 64 -11.45 12.26 20.05
C ASP A 64 -10.84 13.56 19.54
N THR A 65 -9.68 13.96 20.06
CA THR A 65 -8.95 15.18 19.67
C THR A 65 -7.80 14.91 18.71
N CYS A 66 -7.59 13.66 18.29
CA CYS A 66 -6.46 13.24 17.47
C CYS A 66 -6.76 13.32 15.97
N ASP A 67 -7.10 14.52 15.51
CA ASP A 67 -7.32 14.82 14.09
C ASP A 67 -6.03 15.27 13.40
N GLY A 68 -5.96 15.03 12.09
CA GLY A 68 -4.83 15.47 11.25
C GLY A 68 -4.68 16.98 11.25
N GLY A 69 -3.45 17.47 11.48
CA GLY A 69 -3.16 18.90 11.61
C GLY A 69 -3.40 19.47 13.01
N SER A 70 -3.75 18.65 13.99
CA SER A 70 -3.99 19.06 15.38
C SER A 70 -3.12 18.25 16.35
N ASN A 71 -2.86 18.81 17.54
CA ASN A 71 -2.21 18.11 18.67
C ASN A 71 -0.92 17.35 18.29
N GLY A 72 -0.08 17.97 17.46
CA GLY A 72 1.19 17.40 17.01
C GLY A 72 1.09 16.41 15.85
N ILE A 73 -0.12 16.10 15.36
CA ILE A 73 -0.35 15.27 14.18
C ILE A 73 -0.16 16.13 12.93
N PRO A 74 0.73 15.75 11.99
CA PRO A 74 0.88 16.46 10.72
C PRO A 74 -0.43 16.54 9.94
N SER A 75 -0.60 17.57 9.12
CA SER A 75 -1.70 17.60 8.17
C SER A 75 -1.51 16.49 7.13
N PRO A 76 -2.57 15.72 6.79
CA PRO A 76 -2.50 14.67 5.78
C PRO A 76 -1.94 15.17 4.45
N THR A 77 -0.99 14.43 3.88
CA THR A 77 -0.38 14.73 2.59
C THR A 77 -0.46 13.53 1.67
N THR A 78 -0.67 13.77 0.38
CA THR A 78 -0.66 12.74 -0.66
C THR A 78 0.76 12.38 -1.07
N THR A 79 0.91 11.21 -1.68
CA THR A 79 2.17 10.74 -2.28
C THR A 79 1.90 10.25 -3.69
N ARG A 80 2.91 9.70 -4.38
CA ARG A 80 2.72 9.12 -5.71
C ARG A 80 1.68 7.99 -5.73
N TYR A 81 1.62 7.19 -4.65
CA TYR A 81 0.74 6.02 -4.56
C TYR A 81 -0.48 6.24 -3.67
N VAL A 82 -0.62 7.42 -3.06
CA VAL A 82 -1.74 7.80 -2.19
C VAL A 82 -2.42 9.03 -2.76
N SER A 83 -3.61 8.86 -3.34
CA SER A 83 -4.42 9.93 -3.95
C SER A 83 -5.13 10.80 -2.93
N ALA A 84 -5.51 10.23 -1.78
CA ALA A 84 -6.15 10.93 -0.69
C ALA A 84 -5.76 10.32 0.65
N MET A 85 -5.69 11.17 1.68
CA MET A 85 -5.43 10.76 3.05
C MET A 85 -6.26 11.61 4.01
N SER A 86 -6.77 10.99 5.07
CA SER A 86 -7.37 11.70 6.20
C SER A 86 -6.95 11.08 7.52
N VAL A 87 -6.90 11.89 8.56
CA VAL A 87 -6.76 11.44 9.95
C VAL A 87 -7.87 12.09 10.75
N ALA A 88 -8.77 11.27 11.28
CA ALA A 88 -9.92 11.73 12.06
C ALA A 88 -10.08 10.84 13.28
N LYS A 89 -10.09 11.44 14.48
CA LYS A 89 -10.14 10.71 15.75
C LYS A 89 -9.13 9.56 15.84
N GLY A 90 -7.91 9.80 15.37
CA GLY A 90 -6.83 8.82 15.28
C GLY A 90 -6.95 7.77 14.17
N VAL A 91 -8.11 7.65 13.51
CA VAL A 91 -8.29 6.75 12.36
C VAL A 91 -7.61 7.35 11.14
N VAL A 92 -6.67 6.62 10.56
CA VAL A 92 -5.93 7.03 9.35
C VAL A 92 -6.51 6.30 8.15
N SER A 93 -7.07 7.05 7.19
CA SER A 93 -7.59 6.49 5.94
C SER A 93 -6.68 6.89 4.77
N LEU A 94 -6.30 5.92 3.95
CA LEU A 94 -5.43 6.06 2.79
C LEU A 94 -6.18 5.56 1.55
N THR A 95 -6.26 6.38 0.50
CA THR A 95 -6.78 5.97 -0.80
C THR A 95 -5.63 5.82 -1.77
N GLY A 96 -5.50 4.64 -2.38
CA GLY A 96 -4.45 4.32 -3.33
C GLY A 96 -4.60 5.04 -4.67
N GLN A 97 -3.51 5.10 -5.43
CA GLN A 97 -3.45 5.59 -6.81
C GLN A 97 -2.49 4.72 -7.64
N GLU A 98 -2.43 4.93 -8.96
CA GLU A 98 -1.53 4.24 -9.89
C GLU A 98 -1.80 2.73 -9.88
N SER A 99 -0.81 1.92 -9.46
CA SER A 99 -0.92 0.48 -9.33
C SER A 99 -1.81 0.03 -8.16
N LEU A 100 -2.21 0.95 -7.27
CA LEU A 100 -3.09 0.73 -6.12
C LEU A 100 -4.47 1.40 -6.30
N ASN A 101 -4.86 1.73 -7.52
CA ASN A 101 -6.15 2.37 -7.77
C ASN A 101 -7.31 1.57 -7.15
N GLU A 102 -8.31 2.26 -6.62
CA GLU A 102 -9.49 1.71 -5.91
C GLU A 102 -9.20 1.04 -4.56
N LEU A 103 -7.93 0.89 -4.14
CA LEU A 103 -7.60 0.39 -2.81
C LEU A 103 -7.85 1.48 -1.76
N SER A 104 -8.59 1.15 -0.71
CA SER A 104 -8.72 1.97 0.49
C SER A 104 -8.16 1.21 1.68
N VAL A 105 -7.22 1.80 2.41
CA VAL A 105 -6.66 1.24 3.65
C VAL A 105 -7.05 2.11 4.82
N VAL A 106 -7.79 1.54 5.76
CA VAL A 106 -8.19 2.22 6.99
C VAL A 106 -7.43 1.59 8.15
N MET A 107 -6.67 2.41 8.86
CA MET A 107 -5.92 2.04 10.06
C MET A 107 -6.61 2.64 11.27
N THR A 108 -7.08 1.79 12.17
CA THR A 108 -7.85 2.19 13.35
C THR A 108 -7.05 1.88 14.62
N PRO A 109 -6.72 2.88 15.45
CA PRO A 109 -6.07 2.63 16.74
C PRO A 109 -7.07 2.05 17.74
N GLY A 110 -6.63 1.06 18.51
CA GLY A 110 -7.32 0.59 19.70
C GLY A 110 -6.98 1.48 20.88
N TRP A 111 -7.99 1.98 21.60
CA TRP A 111 -7.82 2.77 22.81
C TRP A 111 -8.66 2.21 23.95
N ASP A 112 -8.04 2.08 25.11
CA ASP A 112 -8.68 1.72 26.37
C ASP A 112 -8.29 2.73 27.46
N ASN A 113 -9.26 3.24 28.20
CA ASN A 113 -8.99 4.30 29.19
C ASN A 113 -8.11 3.83 30.37
N ALA A 114 -8.02 2.53 30.64
CA ALA A 114 -7.18 1.99 31.71
C ALA A 114 -5.79 1.58 31.19
N ASN A 115 -5.71 1.09 29.95
CA ASN A 115 -4.51 0.47 29.39
C ASN A 115 -3.83 1.31 28.29
N GLY A 116 -4.43 2.43 27.87
CA GLY A 116 -3.95 3.29 26.80
C GLY A 116 -4.14 2.68 25.41
N VAL A 117 -3.13 2.79 24.54
CA VAL A 117 -3.18 2.22 23.19
C VAL A 117 -3.05 0.70 23.25
N THR A 118 -4.05 -0.03 22.73
CA THR A 118 -4.11 -1.50 22.78
C THR A 118 -3.66 -2.20 21.49
N GLY A 119 -3.37 -1.43 20.44
CA GLY A 119 -2.93 -1.95 19.16
C GLY A 119 -3.50 -1.13 18.00
N TRP A 120 -3.31 -1.63 16.78
CA TRP A 120 -3.90 -1.07 15.58
C TRP A 120 -4.56 -2.19 14.79
N THR A 121 -5.73 -1.89 14.25
CA THR A 121 -6.40 -2.75 13.28
C THR A 121 -6.33 -2.14 11.89
N ARG A 122 -6.25 -3.00 10.88
CA ARG A 122 -6.27 -2.63 9.46
C ARG A 122 -7.61 -3.02 8.85
N ASN A 123 -7.99 -2.31 7.82
CA ASN A 123 -9.02 -2.73 6.87
C ASN A 123 -8.54 -2.37 5.46
N CYS A 124 -8.18 -3.41 4.69
CA CYS A 124 -7.83 -3.30 3.28
C CYS A 124 -9.09 -3.54 2.44
N ASN A 125 -9.68 -2.48 1.89
CA ASN A 125 -10.91 -2.55 1.11
C ASN A 125 -10.63 -2.32 -0.37
N ILE A 126 -10.88 -3.36 -1.18
CA ILE A 126 -10.89 -3.30 -2.64
C ILE A 126 -11.83 -4.37 -3.19
N GLN A 127 -12.77 -3.99 -4.05
CA GLN A 127 -13.80 -4.92 -4.55
C GLN A 127 -13.41 -5.63 -5.85
N SER A 128 -12.47 -5.05 -6.61
CA SER A 128 -12.14 -5.47 -7.97
C SER A 128 -10.97 -6.45 -8.05
N ASP A 129 -10.08 -6.48 -7.05
CA ASP A 129 -8.82 -7.24 -7.10
C ASP A 129 -8.47 -7.89 -5.75
N SER A 130 -8.83 -9.17 -5.59
CA SER A 130 -8.55 -9.96 -4.38
C SER A 130 -7.05 -10.24 -4.17
N ALA A 131 -6.25 -10.27 -5.24
CA ALA A 131 -4.81 -10.45 -5.12
C ALA A 131 -4.15 -9.19 -4.55
N LEU A 132 -4.65 -8.01 -4.91
CA LEU A 132 -4.23 -6.74 -4.32
C LEU A 132 -4.69 -6.63 -2.86
N GLN A 133 -5.89 -7.12 -2.52
CA GLN A 133 -6.35 -7.20 -1.14
C GLN A 133 -5.39 -8.05 -0.28
N GLN A 134 -5.07 -9.27 -0.73
CA GLN A 134 -4.11 -10.14 -0.05
C GLN A 134 -2.72 -9.52 0.06
N ALA A 135 -2.26 -8.83 -0.99
CA ALA A 135 -0.98 -8.12 -0.95
C ALA A 135 -0.99 -6.99 0.09
N CYS A 136 -2.11 -6.29 0.24
CA CYS A 136 -2.30 -5.26 1.27
C CYS A 136 -2.19 -5.87 2.67
N GLU A 137 -2.92 -6.96 2.93
CA GLU A 137 -2.90 -7.68 4.20
C GLU A 137 -1.50 -8.23 4.54
N ASP A 138 -0.77 -8.74 3.54
CA ASP A 138 0.61 -9.23 3.67
C ASP A 138 1.60 -8.14 4.12
N VAL A 139 1.41 -6.90 3.61
CA VAL A 139 2.29 -5.76 3.86
C VAL A 139 1.91 -5.06 5.16
N PHE A 140 0.62 -4.81 5.38
CA PHE A 140 0.08 -4.22 6.59
C PHE A 140 -0.17 -5.31 7.63
N ARG A 141 0.87 -5.82 8.30
CA ARG A 141 0.74 -6.91 9.28
C ARG A 141 0.17 -6.46 10.64
N PHE A 142 -1.10 -6.05 10.65
CA PHE A 142 -1.90 -5.67 11.82
C PHE A 142 -3.09 -6.62 12.02
N ASP A 143 -3.85 -6.49 13.09
CA ASP A 143 -5.07 -7.30 13.23
C ASP A 143 -6.17 -6.75 12.31
N ASP A 144 -7.09 -7.60 11.85
CA ASP A 144 -8.18 -7.13 11.00
C ASP A 144 -9.23 -6.38 11.84
N ALA A 145 -9.78 -5.31 11.28
CA ALA A 145 -10.92 -4.62 11.88
C ALA A 145 -12.16 -5.53 11.76
N ASN A 146 -12.54 -6.16 12.87
CA ASN A 146 -13.76 -6.96 12.98
C ASN A 146 -15.02 -6.13 12.72
#